data_AF-A0A3N5GT57-F1
#
_entry.id   AF-A0A3N5GT57-F1
#
_cell.length_a   1.000
_cell.length_b   1.000
_cell.length_c   1.000
_cell.angle_alpha   90.00
_cell.angle_beta   90.00
_cell.angle_gamma   90.00
#
_symmetry.space_group_name_H-M   'P 1'
#
loop_
_entity.id
_entity.type
_entity.pdbx_description
1 polymer ?
#
loop_
_entity_poly.entity_id
_entity_poly.type
_entity_poly.pdbx_seq_one_letter_code
_entity_poly.pdbx_strand_id
1 'polypeptide(L)'
;MSALLNTPPSLKLVREAFHGLMEGVPLHLSLEEIGLAMSGVEGVSAVHDLHIWSLTAERIALSAHVVIGRLDSWPETLAGLQALLAQRYDIEHVTLQPEIDGQTRAAASAPRVVTLYAEHHSAQRPASGRDR
;
A
#
# COMPACT_ATOMS: atom_id res chain seq x y z
N MET A 1 -10.99 1.19 46.52
CA MET A 1 -12.11 0.97 45.58
C MET A 1 -11.55 1.04 44.17
N SER A 2 -11.18 -0.10 43.60
CA SER A 2 -10.61 -0.16 42.25
C SER A 2 -11.74 0.03 41.23
N ALA A 3 -11.74 1.17 40.54
CA ALA A 3 -12.64 1.41 39.43
C ALA A 3 -12.25 0.48 38.26
N LEU A 4 -13.06 -0.55 38.04
CA LEU A 4 -12.98 -1.39 36.87
C LEU A 4 -13.37 -0.52 35.67
N LEU A 5 -12.43 -0.12 34.81
CA LEU A 5 -12.75 0.49 33.52
C LEU A 5 -13.42 -0.58 32.66
N ASN A 6 -14.75 -0.70 32.76
CA ASN A 6 -15.54 -1.43 31.79
C ASN A 6 -15.53 -0.62 30.50
N THR A 7 -14.73 -1.05 29.53
CA THR A 7 -14.78 -0.48 28.18
C THR A 7 -16.14 -0.87 27.58
N PRO A 8 -17.04 0.08 27.26
CA PRO A 8 -18.35 -0.28 26.73
C PRO A 8 -18.19 -1.04 25.40
N PRO A 9 -19.03 -2.05 25.12
CA PRO A 9 -18.91 -2.88 23.91
C PRO A 9 -19.00 -2.06 22.62
N SER A 10 -19.71 -0.92 22.65
CA SER A 10 -19.73 0.07 21.56
C SER A 10 -18.36 0.70 21.30
N LEU A 11 -17.58 0.98 22.34
CA LEU A 11 -16.22 1.53 22.21
C LEU A 11 -15.24 0.49 21.67
N LYS A 12 -15.47 -0.79 21.97
CA LYS A 12 -14.71 -1.91 21.41
C LYS A 12 -14.98 -2.07 19.91
N LEU A 13 -16.25 -2.05 19.48
CA LEU A 13 -16.64 -2.09 18.07
C LEU A 13 -16.15 -0.87 17.28
N VAL A 14 -16.23 0.32 17.87
CA VAL A 14 -15.69 1.53 17.27
C VAL A 14 -14.18 1.41 17.16
N ARG A 15 -13.48 0.97 18.20
CA ARG A 15 -12.03 0.74 18.16
C ARG A 15 -11.65 -0.35 17.16
N GLU A 16 -12.42 -1.42 17.01
CA GLU A 16 -12.22 -2.48 16.02
C GLU A 16 -12.50 -1.98 14.60
N ALA A 17 -13.50 -1.14 14.38
CA ALA A 17 -13.77 -0.48 13.11
C ALA A 17 -12.66 0.53 12.76
N PHE A 18 -12.19 1.30 13.75
CA PHE A 18 -11.01 2.17 13.62
C PHE A 18 -9.74 1.36 13.43
N HIS A 19 -9.62 0.17 14.03
CA HIS A 19 -8.50 -0.75 13.79
C HIS A 19 -8.58 -1.31 12.38
N GLY A 20 -9.75 -1.73 11.88
CA GLY A 20 -9.92 -2.13 10.47
C GLY A 20 -9.64 -0.99 9.47
N LEU A 21 -9.89 0.27 9.86
CA LEU A 21 -9.51 1.46 9.09
C LEU A 21 -8.01 1.82 9.22
N MET A 22 -7.34 1.40 10.30
CA MET A 22 -5.94 1.68 10.63
C MET A 22 -5.01 0.47 10.46
N GLU A 23 -5.55 -0.71 10.16
CA GLU A 23 -4.85 -1.91 9.74
C GLU A 23 -4.39 -1.65 8.31
N GLY A 24 -3.37 -0.81 8.26
CA GLY A 24 -2.51 -0.62 7.12
C GLY A 24 -2.01 -1.97 6.62
N VAL A 25 -1.62 -1.93 5.35
CA VAL A 25 -1.07 -3.00 4.52
C VAL A 25 -0.69 -4.26 5.30
N PRO A 26 -1.29 -5.42 5.00
CA PRO A 26 -0.97 -6.68 5.63
C PRO A 26 0.54 -6.89 5.74
N LEU A 27 1.05 -7.31 6.90
CA LEU A 27 2.49 -7.39 7.19
C LEU A 27 3.32 -8.22 6.19
N HIS A 28 2.65 -9.10 5.42
CA HIS A 28 3.28 -9.95 4.41
C HIS A 28 3.35 -9.30 3.02
N LEU A 29 2.72 -8.13 2.81
CA LEU A 29 2.72 -7.41 1.54
C LEU A 29 3.64 -6.19 1.61
N SER A 30 4.43 -6.01 0.56
CA SER A 30 5.23 -4.82 0.33
C SER A 30 4.55 -3.91 -0.69
N LEU A 31 4.13 -2.72 -0.27
CA LEU A 31 3.62 -1.66 -1.15
C LEU A 31 4.59 -1.36 -2.29
N GLU A 32 5.89 -1.32 -1.98
CA GLU A 32 6.95 -1.04 -2.95
C GLU A 32 7.03 -2.15 -4.00
N GLU A 33 7.05 -3.42 -3.56
CA GLU A 33 7.12 -4.56 -4.47
C GLU A 33 5.89 -4.62 -5.39
N ILE A 34 4.69 -4.43 -4.83
CA ILE A 34 3.44 -4.44 -5.60
C ILE A 34 3.41 -3.28 -6.59
N GLY A 35 3.76 -2.06 -6.15
CA GLY A 35 3.82 -0.88 -7.03
C GLY A 35 4.82 -1.05 -8.17
N LEU A 36 6.00 -1.63 -7.90
CA LEU A 36 7.00 -1.97 -8.92
C LEU A 36 6.49 -3.04 -9.89
N ALA A 37 5.84 -4.09 -9.37
CA ALA A 37 5.28 -5.15 -10.21
C ALA A 37 4.17 -4.62 -11.12
N MET A 38 3.26 -3.78 -10.60
CA MET A 38 2.21 -3.12 -11.38
C MET A 38 2.81 -2.21 -12.46
N SER A 39 3.87 -1.47 -12.13
CA SER A 39 4.58 -0.62 -13.08
C SER A 39 5.30 -1.40 -14.19
N GLY A 40 5.48 -2.71 -14.02
CA GLY A 40 6.02 -3.61 -15.05
C GLY A 40 4.97 -4.12 -16.05
N VAL A 41 3.68 -3.83 -15.85
CA VAL A 41 2.62 -4.25 -16.77
C VAL A 41 2.61 -3.38 -18.02
N GLU A 42 2.42 -3.99 -19.18
CA GLU A 42 2.34 -3.28 -20.45
C GLU A 42 1.26 -2.19 -20.45
N GLY A 43 1.65 -0.99 -20.89
CA GLY A 43 0.78 0.19 -20.95
C GLY A 43 0.78 1.03 -19.66
N VAL A 44 1.41 0.57 -18.57
CA VAL A 44 1.58 1.35 -17.34
C VAL A 44 2.84 2.21 -17.43
N SER A 45 2.67 3.53 -17.32
CA SER A 45 3.78 4.49 -17.22
C SER A 45 4.17 4.75 -15.76
N ALA A 46 3.20 4.81 -14.85
CA ALA A 46 3.43 5.01 -13.42
C ALA A 46 2.25 4.53 -12.58
N VAL A 47 2.51 4.24 -11.31
CA VAL A 47 1.48 3.96 -10.30
C VAL A 47 1.71 4.88 -9.10
N HIS A 48 0.66 5.52 -8.63
CA HIS A 48 0.70 6.35 -7.43
C HIS A 48 -0.61 6.24 -6.65
N ASP A 49 -0.62 6.85 -5.46
CA ASP A 49 -1.76 6.79 -4.52
C ASP A 49 -2.20 5.33 -4.24
N LEU A 50 -1.22 4.42 -4.19
CA LEU A 50 -1.43 3.01 -3.95
C LEU A 50 -1.79 2.78 -2.47
N HIS A 51 -3.00 2.27 -2.26
CA HIS A 51 -3.56 1.94 -0.96
C HIS A 51 -3.93 0.47 -0.93
N ILE A 52 -3.58 -0.21 0.16
CA ILE A 52 -3.92 -1.61 0.41
C ILE A 52 -4.49 -1.72 1.81
N TRP A 53 -5.61 -2.43 1.96
CA TRP A 53 -6.26 -2.66 3.24
C TRP A 53 -6.86 -4.07 3.30
N SER A 54 -7.01 -4.58 4.53
CA SER A 54 -7.69 -5.85 4.79
C SER A 54 -9.21 -5.62 4.89
N LEU A 55 -10.01 -6.36 4.11
CA LEU A 55 -11.46 -6.44 4.28
C LEU A 55 -11.85 -7.48 5.35
N THR A 56 -11.10 -8.58 5.37
CA THR A 56 -11.15 -9.63 6.40
C THR A 56 -9.73 -10.16 6.61
N ALA A 57 -9.54 -11.12 7.52
CA ALA A 57 -8.24 -11.78 7.73
C ALA A 57 -7.67 -12.45 6.45
N GLU A 58 -8.53 -12.76 5.47
CA GLU A 58 -8.21 -13.55 4.27
C GLU A 58 -8.48 -12.77 2.97
N ARG A 59 -9.07 -11.56 3.05
CA ARG A 59 -9.46 -10.79 1.87
C ARG A 59 -8.81 -9.42 1.90
N ILE A 60 -8.02 -9.15 0.87
CA ILE A 60 -7.28 -7.90 0.70
C ILE A 60 -7.91 -7.08 -0.42
N ALA A 61 -7.93 -5.78 -0.23
CA ALA A 61 -8.39 -4.81 -1.21
C ALA A 61 -7.29 -3.80 -1.55
N LEU A 62 -7.31 -3.32 -2.80
CA LEU A 62 -6.32 -2.39 -3.33
C LEU A 62 -7.01 -1.28 -4.13
N SER A 63 -6.56 -0.05 -3.93
CA SER A 63 -6.88 1.10 -4.78
C SER A 63 -5.62 1.79 -5.25
N ALA A 64 -5.56 2.21 -6.51
CA ALA A 64 -4.44 3.00 -7.01
C ALA A 64 -4.83 3.84 -8.24
N HIS A 65 -4.02 4.86 -8.51
CA HIS A 65 -4.05 5.60 -9.76
C HIS A 65 -2.95 5.06 -10.67
N VAL A 66 -3.30 4.82 -11.94
CA VAL A 66 -2.44 4.19 -12.93
C VAL A 66 -2.30 5.14 -14.11
N VAL A 67 -1.10 5.67 -14.31
CA VAL A 67 -0.80 6.53 -15.44
C VAL A 67 -0.57 5.64 -16.67
N ILE A 68 -1.28 5.93 -17.75
CA ILE A 68 -1.20 5.21 -19.03
C ILE A 68 -1.01 6.19 -20.18
N GLY A 69 -0.47 5.71 -21.30
CA GLY A 69 -0.24 6.57 -22.47
C GLY A 69 -1.53 6.97 -23.20
N ARG A 70 -2.53 6.08 -23.25
CA ARG A 70 -3.79 6.27 -23.99
C ARG A 70 -4.95 5.58 -23.26
N LEU A 71 -6.12 6.24 -23.23
CA LEU A 71 -7.31 5.68 -22.57
C LEU A 71 -7.87 4.44 -23.28
N ASP A 72 -7.62 4.29 -24.58
CA ASP A 72 -8.15 3.16 -25.35
C ASP A 72 -7.41 1.85 -25.12
N SER A 73 -6.19 1.87 -24.55
CA SER A 73 -5.49 0.67 -24.07
C SER A 73 -5.84 0.30 -22.63
N TRP A 74 -6.69 1.09 -21.96
CA TRP A 74 -7.04 0.85 -20.56
C TRP A 74 -7.65 -0.53 -20.30
N PRO A 75 -8.60 -1.04 -21.11
CA PRO A 75 -9.19 -2.36 -20.87
C PRO A 75 -8.16 -3.49 -20.80
N GLU A 76 -7.19 -3.50 -21.72
CA GLU A 76 -6.13 -4.51 -21.78
C GLU A 76 -5.15 -4.36 -20.60
N THR A 77 -4.72 -3.13 -20.30
CA THR A 77 -3.84 -2.84 -19.17
C THR A 77 -4.50 -3.18 -17.84
N LEU A 78 -5.78 -2.85 -17.65
CA LEU A 78 -6.56 -3.20 -16.47
C LEU A 78 -6.65 -4.72 -16.28
N ALA A 79 -6.91 -5.46 -17.35
CA ALA A 79 -6.94 -6.93 -17.29
C ALA A 79 -5.58 -7.51 -16.88
N GLY A 80 -4.47 -6.98 -17.42
CA GLY A 80 -3.12 -7.38 -17.04
C GLY A 80 -2.81 -7.09 -15.56
N LEU A 81 -3.20 -5.92 -15.06
CA LEU A 81 -3.04 -5.54 -13.66
C LEU A 81 -3.86 -6.42 -12.72
N GLN A 82 -5.13 -6.66 -13.05
CA GLN A 82 -6.00 -7.54 -12.26
C GLN A 82 -5.45 -8.97 -12.22
N ALA A 83 -4.96 -9.50 -13.34
CA ALA A 83 -4.37 -10.83 -13.40
C ALA A 83 -3.08 -10.91 -12.55
N LEU A 84 -2.20 -9.91 -12.64
CA LEU A 84 -0.98 -9.83 -11.82
C LEU A 84 -1.33 -9.83 -10.32
N LEU A 85 -2.25 -8.95 -9.91
CA LEU A 85 -2.63 -8.76 -8.51
C LEU A 85 -3.30 -10.01 -7.92
N ALA A 86 -4.19 -10.65 -8.68
CA ALA A 86 -4.81 -11.89 -8.25
C ALA A 86 -3.80 -13.04 -8.16
N GLN A 87 -2.97 -13.26 -9.19
CA GLN A 87 -2.13 -14.46 -9.26
C GLN A 87 -0.90 -14.41 -8.36
N ARG A 88 -0.30 -13.23 -8.18
CA ARG A 88 0.95 -13.09 -7.42
C ARG A 88 0.73 -12.68 -5.97
N TYR A 89 -0.34 -11.95 -5.70
CA TYR A 89 -0.57 -11.31 -4.40
C TYR A 89 -1.90 -11.69 -3.75
N ASP A 90 -2.73 -12.51 -4.40
CA ASP A 90 -4.06 -12.92 -3.91
C ASP A 90 -5.00 -11.73 -3.63
N ILE A 91 -4.86 -10.66 -4.43
CA ILE A 91 -5.67 -9.44 -4.32
C ILE A 91 -6.70 -9.40 -5.45
N GLU A 92 -7.93 -9.81 -5.15
CA GLU A 92 -9.04 -9.80 -6.12
C GLU A 92 -9.89 -8.52 -6.07
N HIS A 93 -9.96 -7.84 -4.92
CA HIS A 93 -10.80 -6.66 -4.75
C HIS A 93 -10.03 -5.38 -5.10
N VAL A 94 -10.03 -5.03 -6.39
CA VAL A 94 -9.16 -3.99 -6.95
C VAL A 94 -9.98 -2.86 -7.58
N THR A 95 -9.67 -1.61 -7.22
CA THR A 95 -10.17 -0.40 -7.90
C THR A 95 -8.99 0.37 -8.48
N LEU A 96 -8.93 0.53 -9.81
CA LEU A 96 -7.84 1.26 -10.45
C LEU A 96 -8.40 2.40 -11.29
N GLN A 97 -7.89 3.60 -11.06
CA GLN A 97 -8.25 4.79 -11.83
C GLN A 97 -7.19 5.06 -12.90
N PRO A 98 -7.55 5.05 -14.20
CA PRO A 98 -6.61 5.44 -15.24
C PRO A 98 -6.41 6.96 -15.25
N GLU A 99 -5.17 7.38 -15.44
CA GLU A 99 -4.77 8.77 -15.69
C GLU A 99 -3.94 8.88 -16.97
N ILE A 100 -3.99 10.03 -17.64
CA ILE A 100 -3.16 10.31 -18.84
C ILE A 100 -2.11 11.36 -18.47
N ASP A 101 -0.87 11.11 -18.90
CA ASP A 101 0.24 12.05 -18.76
C ASP A 101 -0.17 13.47 -19.22
N GLY A 102 -0.16 14.43 -18.29
CA GLY A 102 -0.50 15.84 -18.54
C GLY A 102 -1.84 16.33 -17.95
N GLN A 103 -2.71 15.45 -17.45
CA GLN A 103 -3.92 15.85 -16.71
C GLN A 103 -3.67 16.08 -15.20
N THR A 104 -2.49 15.73 -14.69
CA THR A 104 -2.12 15.64 -13.27
C THR A 104 -1.87 16.98 -12.55
N ARG A 105 -2.39 18.13 -13.02
CA ARG A 105 -2.18 19.43 -12.32
C ARG A 105 -3.38 20.02 -11.58
N ALA A 106 -4.53 19.34 -11.54
CA ALA A 106 -5.73 19.87 -10.86
C ALA A 106 -6.03 19.25 -9.48
N ALA A 107 -5.47 18.10 -9.11
CA ALA A 107 -5.71 17.46 -7.81
C ALA A 107 -4.55 17.72 -6.82
N ALA A 108 -4.31 18.99 -6.49
CA ALA A 108 -3.35 19.34 -5.46
C ALA A 108 -3.99 19.24 -4.06
N SER A 109 -3.74 18.13 -3.37
CA SER A 109 -3.69 18.07 -1.90
C SER A 109 -2.54 17.16 -1.46
N ALA A 110 -1.32 17.69 -1.58
CA ALA A 110 -0.05 17.35 -0.91
C ALA A 110 0.40 15.88 -0.67
N PRO A 111 1.72 15.59 -0.75
CA PRO A 111 2.25 14.31 -1.20
C PRO A 111 2.68 13.36 -0.06
N ARG A 112 2.57 12.05 -0.25
CA ARG A 112 3.30 11.03 0.54
C ARG A 112 3.68 9.79 -0.28
N VAL A 113 4.56 9.97 -1.27
CA VAL A 113 5.61 8.96 -1.47
C VAL A 113 6.78 9.44 -0.62
N VAL A 114 6.95 8.85 0.55
CA VAL A 114 8.15 9.05 1.34
C VAL A 114 9.26 8.32 0.61
N THR A 115 10.09 9.07 -0.12
CA THR A 115 11.42 8.61 -0.53
C THR A 115 12.23 8.36 0.74
N LEU A 116 12.27 7.12 1.24
CA LEU A 116 13.26 6.74 2.24
C LEU A 116 14.55 6.37 1.51
N TYR A 117 15.38 7.38 1.25
CA TYR A 117 16.81 7.14 1.12
C TYR A 117 17.31 6.55 2.44
N ALA A 118 18.01 5.43 2.35
CA ALA A 118 18.64 4.74 3.45
C ALA A 118 19.65 5.64 4.17
N GLU A 119 19.35 6.02 5.42
CA GLU A 119 20.43 6.34 6.36
C GLU A 119 21.09 5.02 6.74
N HIS A 120 22.29 4.85 6.18
CA HIS A 120 23.24 3.79 6.48
C HIS A 120 23.30 3.48 7.99
N HIS A 121 23.02 2.22 8.31
CA HIS A 121 23.66 1.43 9.36
C HIS A 121 24.37 2.22 10.49
N SER A 122 23.70 2.31 11.63
CA SER A 122 24.36 2.30 12.92
C SER A 122 25.06 0.95 13.13
N ALA A 123 26.29 0.84 12.63
CA ALA A 123 27.18 -0.26 12.99
C ALA A 123 27.54 -0.13 14.47
N GLN A 124 26.89 -0.95 15.28
CA GLN A 124 27.33 -1.25 16.65
C GLN A 124 28.77 -1.78 16.61
N ARG A 125 29.61 -1.19 17.46
CA ARG A 125 31.01 -1.56 17.67
C ARG A 125 31.10 -3.06 18.00
N PRO A 126 32.01 -3.83 17.38
CA PRO A 126 32.40 -5.09 17.96
C PRO A 126 33.28 -4.81 19.19
N ALA A 127 32.86 -5.32 20.34
CA ALA A 127 33.75 -5.50 21.48
C ALA A 127 34.80 -6.55 21.09
N SER A 128 36.04 -6.12 20.88
CA SER A 128 37.21 -6.99 20.92
C SER A 128 38.07 -6.55 22.09
N GLY A 129 38.32 -7.48 23.02
CA GLY A 129 39.16 -7.24 24.17
C GLY A 129 40.63 -7.52 23.90
N ARG A 130 41.44 -7.04 24.84
CA ARG A 130 42.68 -7.61 25.41
C ARG A 130 43.97 -6.80 25.20
N ASP A 131 44.69 -6.70 26.33
CA ASP A 131 46.11 -6.42 26.55
C ASP A 131 46.72 -5.13 25.99
N ARG A 132 47.04 -4.19 26.89
CA ARG A 132 48.36 -4.09 27.56
C ARG A 132 48.30 -3.13 28.74
#